data_AF-A0A9X8N9T4-F1
#
_entry.id   AF-A0A9X8N9T4-F1
#
_cell.length_a   1.000
_cell.length_b   1.000
_cell.length_c   1.000
_cell.angle_alpha   90.00
_cell.angle_beta   90.00
_cell.angle_gamma   90.00
#
_symmetry.space_group_name_H-M   'P 1'
#
loop_
_entity.id
_entity.type
_entity.pdbx_description
1 polymer ?
#
loop_
_entity_poly.entity_id
_entity_poly.type
_entity_poly.pdbx_seq_one_letter_code
_entity_poly.pdbx_strand_id
1 'polypeptide(L)'
;MFDAAIGRPEATVVPMRLDTRTLRSQDQVPALMSGIVRGTTRRTAAAVATQQADASSLAGRLSGLSEVDRQQLVLDLVCEHTATVLGHGTASSVDAGQAFKELGFDSLTAVELRNRLNAATGLRLRATLVFDHPTPAALAAHLRAELLPEEAPAAASVLTELDRLERSFAALDPDDGLRAEVRARLQGLLSNTPEGTEDADAGVATRLESATTDELFDFIDSELGMS
;
A
#
# COMPACT_ATOMS: atom_id res chain seq x y z
N MET A 1 34.04 -49.62 9.87
CA MET A 1 34.52 -48.43 10.62
C MET A 1 33.38 -47.64 11.26
N PHE A 2 32.19 -47.51 10.65
CA PHE A 2 31.06 -46.77 11.25
C PHE A 2 30.35 -47.50 12.41
N ASP A 3 30.37 -48.84 12.41
CA ASP A 3 29.67 -49.65 13.41
C ASP A 3 30.17 -49.44 14.84
N ALA A 4 31.47 -49.12 15.00
CA ALA A 4 32.06 -48.81 16.30
C ALA A 4 31.63 -47.46 16.89
N ALA A 5 31.03 -46.57 16.08
CA ALA A 5 30.56 -45.26 16.52
C ALA A 5 29.15 -45.33 17.14
N ILE A 6 28.34 -46.35 16.81
CA ILE A 6 26.95 -46.49 17.29
C ILE A 6 26.90 -46.77 18.81
N GLY A 7 27.98 -47.30 19.39
CA GLY A 7 28.09 -47.58 20.82
C GLY A 7 28.68 -46.45 21.69
N ARG A 8 28.99 -45.28 21.12
CA ARG A 8 29.61 -44.17 21.88
C ARG A 8 28.61 -43.03 22.12
N PRO A 9 28.56 -42.45 23.34
CA PRO A 9 27.64 -41.36 23.68
C PRO A 9 28.10 -39.99 23.15
N GLU A 10 29.28 -39.89 22.56
CA GLU A 10 29.88 -38.64 22.09
C GLU A 10 29.62 -38.42 20.60
N ALA A 11 29.28 -37.18 20.23
CA ALA A 11 29.09 -36.80 18.84
C ALA A 11 30.42 -36.86 18.07
N THR A 12 30.50 -37.72 17.05
CA THR A 12 31.69 -37.90 16.21
C THR A 12 31.51 -37.20 14.87
N VAL A 13 32.44 -36.32 14.51
CA VAL A 13 32.42 -35.61 13.22
C VAL A 13 32.99 -36.52 12.14
N VAL A 14 32.26 -36.67 11.03
CA VAL A 14 32.68 -37.47 9.87
C VAL A 14 32.86 -36.55 8.66
N PRO A 15 34.06 -36.47 8.07
CA PRO A 15 34.24 -35.79 6.80
C PRO A 15 33.61 -36.63 5.68
N MET A 16 32.52 -36.14 5.10
CA MET A 16 31.85 -36.75 3.95
C MET A 16 31.75 -35.76 2.80
N ARG A 17 31.92 -36.24 1.56
CA ARG A 17 31.67 -35.44 0.35
C ARG A 17 30.19 -35.49 0.02
N LEU A 18 29.50 -34.36 0.14
CA LEU A 18 28.09 -34.22 -0.23
C LEU A 18 27.97 -33.55 -1.60
N ASP A 19 27.35 -34.23 -2.57
CA ASP A 19 27.11 -33.66 -3.89
C ASP A 19 25.80 -32.85 -3.91
N THR A 20 25.92 -31.55 -3.65
CA THR A 20 24.78 -30.63 -3.55
C THR A 20 24.07 -30.37 -4.89
N ARG A 21 24.67 -30.72 -6.04
CA ARG A 21 24.01 -30.57 -7.35
C ARG A 21 22.96 -31.66 -7.55
N THR A 22 23.30 -32.91 -7.23
CA THR A 22 22.37 -34.04 -7.32
C THR A 22 21.18 -33.89 -6.38
N LEU A 23 21.41 -33.38 -5.16
CA LEU A 23 20.37 -33.07 -4.19
C LEU A 23 19.41 -31.96 -4.66
N ARG A 24 19.85 -31.04 -5.53
CA ARG A 24 18.99 -29.96 -6.05
C ARG A 24 18.09 -30.43 -7.19
N SER A 25 18.47 -31.48 -7.91
CA SER A 25 17.67 -32.07 -8.99
C SER A 25 16.69 -33.15 -8.50
N GLN A 26 16.64 -33.43 -7.20
CA GLN A 26 15.68 -34.36 -6.61
C GLN A 26 14.40 -33.62 -6.20
N ASP A 27 13.24 -34.17 -6.59
CA ASP A 27 11.92 -33.59 -6.28
C ASP A 27 11.58 -33.59 -4.79
N GLN A 28 12.20 -34.47 -4.00
CA GLN A 28 12.01 -34.54 -2.55
C GLN A 28 13.36 -34.57 -1.83
N VAL A 29 13.73 -33.44 -1.22
CA VAL A 29 14.88 -33.34 -0.32
C VAL A 29 14.39 -33.55 1.12
N PRO A 30 14.90 -34.54 1.86
CA PRO A 30 14.55 -34.74 3.26
C PRO A 30 14.74 -33.47 4.10
N ALA A 31 13.83 -33.21 5.04
CA ALA A 31 13.77 -31.95 5.80
C ALA A 31 15.10 -31.58 6.48
N LEU A 32 15.85 -32.57 6.97
CA LEU A 32 17.16 -32.40 7.61
C LEU A 32 18.26 -31.89 6.66
N MET A 33 18.10 -32.09 5.34
CA MET A 33 19.07 -31.66 4.32
C MET A 33 18.69 -30.35 3.61
N SER A 34 17.50 -29.81 3.89
CA SER A 34 16.99 -28.55 3.30
C SER A 34 17.86 -27.32 3.64
N GLY A 35 18.51 -27.31 4.81
CA GLY A 35 19.40 -26.21 5.22
C GLY A 35 20.75 -26.20 4.49
N ILE A 36 21.15 -27.32 3.91
CA ILE A 36 22.43 -27.49 3.20
C ILE A 36 22.28 -27.11 1.72
N VAL A 37 21.11 -27.41 1.13
CA VAL A 37 20.77 -27.00 -0.24
C VAL A 37 20.20 -25.58 -0.21
N ARG A 38 21.07 -24.56 -0.14
CA ARG A 38 20.63 -23.17 -0.34
C ARG A 38 20.20 -22.97 -1.80
N GLY A 39 18.91 -23.16 -2.05
CA GLY A 39 18.24 -22.75 -3.28
C GLY A 39 17.86 -21.26 -3.20
N THR A 40 18.29 -20.49 -4.19
CA THR A 40 17.93 -19.09 -4.45
C THR A 40 16.41 -18.87 -4.63
N THR A 41 15.62 -19.94 -4.71
CA THR A 41 14.16 -19.96 -4.82
C THR A 41 13.42 -19.42 -3.60
N ARG A 42 14.05 -19.38 -2.41
CA ARG A 42 13.37 -18.80 -1.22
C ARG A 42 13.10 -17.29 -1.38
N ARG A 43 13.89 -16.55 -2.18
CA ARG A 43 13.64 -15.10 -2.40
C ARG A 43 12.51 -14.83 -3.37
N THR A 44 12.33 -15.63 -4.41
CA THR A 44 11.23 -15.44 -5.37
C THR A 44 9.92 -15.95 -4.82
N ALA A 45 9.91 -17.10 -4.13
CA ALA A 45 8.70 -17.60 -3.47
C ALA A 45 8.26 -16.70 -2.30
N ALA A 46 9.21 -16.12 -1.54
CA ALA A 46 8.87 -15.11 -0.54
C ALA A 46 8.34 -13.82 -1.18
N ALA A 47 8.94 -13.31 -2.26
CA ALA A 47 8.47 -12.10 -2.92
C ALA A 47 7.08 -12.27 -3.58
N VAL A 48 6.81 -13.44 -4.19
CA VAL A 48 5.49 -13.77 -4.75
C VAL A 48 4.47 -14.01 -3.61
N ALA A 49 4.85 -14.66 -2.51
CA ALA A 49 3.98 -14.79 -1.34
C ALA A 49 3.68 -13.44 -0.67
N THR A 50 4.65 -12.52 -0.63
CA THR A 50 4.44 -11.15 -0.12
C THR A 50 3.52 -10.35 -1.04
N GLN A 51 3.64 -10.48 -2.37
CA GLN A 51 2.76 -9.79 -3.33
C GLN A 51 1.32 -10.35 -3.35
N GLN A 52 1.14 -11.67 -3.24
CA GLN A 52 -0.20 -12.26 -3.07
C GLN A 52 -0.79 -11.94 -1.69
N ALA A 53 0.04 -11.90 -0.63
CA ALA A 53 -0.40 -11.48 0.69
C ALA A 53 -0.80 -9.99 0.69
N ASP A 54 -0.09 -9.13 -0.02
CA ASP A 54 -0.43 -7.71 -0.18
C ASP A 54 -1.71 -7.51 -0.99
N ALA A 55 -1.92 -8.27 -2.07
CA ALA A 55 -3.17 -8.22 -2.84
C ALA A 55 -4.36 -8.78 -2.04
N SER A 56 -4.13 -9.74 -1.13
CA SER A 56 -5.13 -10.24 -0.18
C SER A 56 -5.24 -9.39 1.09
N SER A 57 -4.29 -8.48 1.32
CA SER A 57 -4.26 -7.64 2.50
C SER A 57 -5.38 -6.62 2.39
N LEU A 58 -5.83 -6.12 3.54
CA LEU A 58 -6.84 -5.07 3.57
C LEU A 58 -6.39 -3.86 2.74
N ALA A 59 -5.09 -3.53 2.74
CA ALA A 59 -4.53 -2.44 1.95
C ALA A 59 -4.63 -2.68 0.43
N GLY A 60 -4.34 -3.89 -0.07
CA GLY A 60 -4.50 -4.23 -1.48
C GLY A 60 -5.96 -4.29 -1.96
N ARG A 61 -6.89 -4.67 -1.08
CA ARG A 61 -8.33 -4.59 -1.36
C ARG A 61 -8.82 -3.14 -1.43
N LEU A 62 -8.25 -2.26 -0.61
CA LEU A 62 -8.63 -0.84 -0.58
C LEU A 62 -8.04 -0.07 -1.76
N SER A 63 -6.81 -0.36 -2.21
CA SER A 63 -6.15 0.41 -3.28
C SER A 63 -6.89 0.38 -4.62
N GLY A 64 -7.62 -0.69 -4.93
CA GLY A 64 -8.44 -0.81 -6.15
C GLY A 64 -9.86 -0.23 -6.10
N LEU A 65 -10.30 0.27 -4.94
CA LEU A 65 -11.67 0.75 -4.72
C LEU A 65 -11.79 2.28 -4.86
N SER A 66 -13.00 2.77 -5.15
CA SER A 66 -13.31 4.19 -5.10
C SER A 66 -13.23 4.71 -3.65
N GLU A 67 -13.04 6.01 -3.46
CA GLU A 67 -12.95 6.59 -2.12
C GLU A 67 -14.20 6.33 -1.25
N VAL A 68 -15.37 6.30 -1.87
CA VAL A 68 -16.64 5.97 -1.19
C VAL A 68 -16.69 4.49 -0.79
N ASP A 69 -16.26 3.59 -1.69
CA ASP A 69 -16.24 2.15 -1.41
C ASP A 69 -15.17 1.80 -0.36
N ARG A 70 -14.03 2.49 -0.36
CA ARG A 70 -12.99 2.38 0.66
C ARG A 70 -13.54 2.77 2.04
N GLN A 71 -14.24 3.90 2.12
CA GLN A 71 -14.89 4.37 3.35
C GLN A 71 -15.88 3.34 3.88
N GLN A 72 -16.75 2.84 3.00
CA GLN A 72 -17.79 1.88 3.38
C GLN A 72 -17.17 0.55 3.86
N LEU A 73 -16.16 0.04 3.17
CA LEU A 73 -15.51 -1.23 3.53
C LEU A 73 -14.82 -1.15 4.89
N VAL A 74 -14.10 -0.07 5.18
CA VAL A 74 -13.43 0.11 6.48
C VAL A 74 -14.47 0.28 7.59
N LEU A 75 -15.56 1.01 7.32
CA LEU A 75 -16.66 1.17 8.27
C LEU A 75 -17.33 -0.17 8.59
N ASP A 76 -17.65 -0.96 7.57
CA ASP A 76 -18.28 -2.28 7.73
C ASP A 76 -17.38 -3.21 8.56
N LEU A 77 -16.07 -3.20 8.32
CA LEU A 77 -15.09 -3.97 9.09
C LEU A 77 -15.10 -3.58 10.57
N VAL A 78 -15.13 -2.27 10.87
CA VAL A 78 -15.19 -1.79 12.25
C VAL A 78 -16.52 -2.20 12.90
N CYS A 79 -17.64 -2.04 12.22
CA CYS A 79 -18.96 -2.42 12.73
C CYS A 79 -19.08 -3.93 12.95
N GLU A 80 -18.52 -4.76 12.07
CA GLU A 80 -18.47 -6.23 12.21
C GLU A 80 -17.69 -6.66 13.45
N HIS A 81 -16.49 -6.12 13.63
CA HIS A 81 -15.68 -6.42 14.83
C HIS A 81 -16.32 -5.87 16.10
N THR A 82 -16.98 -4.72 16.03
CA THR A 82 -17.73 -4.14 17.15
C THR A 82 -18.90 -5.05 17.55
N ALA A 83 -19.70 -5.51 16.58
CA ALA A 83 -20.80 -6.43 16.80
C ALA A 83 -20.29 -7.74 17.43
N THR A 84 -19.20 -8.29 16.90
CA THR A 84 -18.58 -9.52 17.40
C THR A 84 -18.16 -9.40 18.88
N VAL A 85 -17.53 -8.28 19.26
CA VAL A 85 -17.08 -8.04 20.64
C VAL A 85 -18.25 -7.86 21.60
N LEU A 86 -19.33 -7.21 21.14
CA LEU A 86 -20.55 -7.05 21.94
C LEU A 86 -21.46 -8.29 21.94
N GLY A 87 -21.12 -9.34 21.18
CA GLY A 87 -21.97 -10.52 21.01
C GLY A 87 -23.24 -10.25 20.20
N HIS A 88 -23.30 -9.15 19.46
CA HIS A 88 -24.36 -8.86 18.51
C HIS A 88 -24.08 -9.61 17.19
N GLY A 89 -25.10 -10.29 16.65
CA GLY A 89 -24.92 -11.23 15.54
C GLY A 89 -24.61 -10.61 14.18
N THR A 90 -24.80 -9.29 13.99
CA THR A 90 -24.67 -8.64 12.67
C THR A 90 -24.09 -7.23 12.77
N ALA A 91 -23.23 -6.85 11.83
CA ALA A 91 -22.67 -5.49 11.75
C ALA A 91 -23.75 -4.40 11.65
N SER A 92 -24.89 -4.68 11.02
CA SER A 92 -26.01 -3.74 10.84
C SER A 92 -26.75 -3.36 12.14
N SER A 93 -26.49 -4.06 13.25
CA SER A 93 -27.07 -3.70 14.55
C SER A 93 -26.22 -2.68 15.31
N VAL A 94 -25.05 -2.31 14.79
CA VAL A 94 -24.16 -1.30 15.37
C VAL A 94 -24.42 0.02 14.66
N ASP A 95 -24.87 1.02 15.40
CA ASP A 95 -24.97 2.39 14.89
C ASP A 95 -23.57 3.01 14.80
N ALA A 96 -23.15 3.36 13.58
CA ALA A 96 -21.86 3.96 13.30
C ALA A 96 -21.64 5.33 13.95
N GLY A 97 -22.72 6.06 14.25
CA GLY A 97 -22.69 7.36 14.91
C GLY A 97 -22.76 7.28 16.44
N GLN A 98 -23.16 6.12 16.99
CA GLN A 98 -23.33 5.95 18.43
C GLN A 98 -21.97 5.75 19.12
N ALA A 99 -21.81 6.34 20.31
CA ALA A 99 -20.58 6.19 21.04
C ALA A 99 -20.39 4.75 21.55
N PHE A 100 -19.16 4.23 21.49
CA PHE A 100 -18.81 2.91 22.01
C PHE A 100 -19.27 2.72 23.46
N LYS A 101 -19.16 3.76 24.29
CA LYS A 101 -19.61 3.74 25.68
C LYS A 101 -21.13 3.50 25.81
N GLU A 102 -21.92 4.05 24.90
CA GLU A 102 -23.38 3.88 24.87
C GLU A 102 -23.77 2.51 24.29
N LEU A 103 -22.92 1.95 23.42
CA LEU A 103 -23.02 0.58 22.93
C LEU A 103 -22.60 -0.48 23.96
N GLY A 104 -22.12 -0.06 25.15
CA GLY A 104 -21.72 -0.97 26.23
C GLY A 104 -20.24 -1.36 26.23
N PHE A 105 -19.36 -0.60 25.56
CA PHE A 105 -17.92 -0.83 25.67
C PHE A 105 -17.37 -0.44 27.05
N ASP A 106 -16.52 -1.32 27.57
CA ASP A 106 -15.72 -1.12 28.76
C ASP A 106 -14.22 -1.26 28.44
N SER A 107 -13.37 -1.24 29.46
CA SER A 107 -11.92 -1.34 29.27
C SER A 107 -11.46 -2.70 28.72
N LEU A 108 -12.18 -3.80 28.98
CA LEU A 108 -11.82 -5.13 28.50
C LEU A 108 -12.24 -5.30 27.04
N THR A 109 -13.48 -4.92 26.70
CA THR A 109 -13.98 -5.00 25.32
C THR A 109 -13.24 -4.05 24.38
N ALA A 110 -12.77 -2.89 24.87
CA ALA A 110 -11.91 -1.99 24.10
C ALA A 110 -10.57 -2.64 23.71
N VAL A 111 -9.95 -3.40 24.62
CA VAL A 111 -8.69 -4.11 24.34
C VAL A 111 -8.93 -5.28 23.38
N GLU A 112 -10.06 -5.97 23.49
CA GLU A 112 -10.44 -7.04 22.58
C GLU A 112 -10.69 -6.54 21.16
N LEU A 113 -11.44 -5.44 21.00
CA LEU A 113 -11.66 -4.79 19.70
C LEU A 113 -10.33 -4.36 19.09
N ARG A 114 -9.45 -3.73 19.87
CA ARG A 114 -8.09 -3.37 19.41
C ARG A 114 -7.31 -4.59 18.92
N ASN A 115 -7.33 -5.70 19.66
CA ASN A 115 -6.61 -6.92 19.26
C ASN A 115 -7.14 -7.49 17.94
N ARG A 116 -8.46 -7.51 17.77
CA ARG A 116 -9.09 -7.95 16.52
C ARG A 116 -8.73 -7.04 15.36
N LEU A 117 -8.81 -5.72 15.55
CA LEU A 117 -8.45 -4.74 14.52
C LEU A 117 -6.98 -4.81 14.16
N ASN A 118 -6.07 -5.01 15.13
CA ASN A 118 -4.64 -5.25 14.84
C ASN A 118 -4.44 -6.49 13.97
N ALA A 119 -5.15 -7.58 14.27
CA ALA A 119 -5.05 -8.81 13.49
C ALA A 119 -5.61 -8.67 12.07
N ALA A 120 -6.69 -7.90 11.90
CA ALA A 120 -7.34 -7.69 10.61
C ALA A 120 -6.62 -6.67 9.72
N THR A 121 -6.08 -5.61 10.31
CA THR A 121 -5.43 -4.50 9.58
C THR A 121 -3.91 -4.65 9.48
N GLY A 122 -3.29 -5.46 10.34
CA GLY A 122 -1.84 -5.55 10.46
C GLY A 122 -1.19 -4.34 11.14
N LEU A 123 -1.98 -3.35 11.58
CA LEU A 123 -1.49 -2.15 12.25
C LEU A 123 -1.14 -2.40 13.72
N ARG A 124 -0.37 -1.48 14.30
CA ARG A 124 -0.07 -1.45 15.74
C ARG A 124 -0.88 -0.36 16.43
N LEU A 125 -2.15 -0.66 16.69
CA LEU A 125 -3.09 0.25 17.34
C LEU A 125 -2.83 0.37 18.84
N ARG A 126 -2.96 1.59 19.37
CA ARG A 126 -2.82 1.89 20.81
C ARG A 126 -4.03 1.39 21.59
N ALA A 127 -3.87 1.19 22.91
CA ALA A 127 -4.95 0.73 23.78
C ALA A 127 -6.00 1.81 24.10
N THR A 128 -5.67 3.09 23.89
CA THR A 128 -6.57 4.24 24.13
C THR A 128 -7.50 4.52 22.95
N LEU A 129 -7.40 3.76 21.87
CA LEU A 129 -7.93 4.17 20.57
C LEU A 129 -9.46 4.29 20.55
N VAL A 130 -10.17 3.44 21.31
CA VAL A 130 -11.63 3.53 21.49
C VAL A 130 -12.05 4.81 22.26
N PHE A 131 -11.16 5.38 23.06
CA PHE A 131 -11.39 6.65 23.76
C PHE A 131 -10.99 7.86 22.90
N ASP A 132 -9.92 7.73 22.11
CA ASP A 132 -9.46 8.75 21.17
C ASP A 132 -10.46 8.90 19.99
N HIS A 133 -11.12 7.81 19.61
CA HIS A 133 -12.13 7.72 18.56
C HIS A 133 -13.41 7.07 19.12
N PRO A 134 -14.31 7.86 19.73
CA PRO A 134 -15.40 7.32 20.55
C PRO A 134 -16.54 6.70 19.75
N THR A 135 -16.56 6.80 18.42
CA THR A 135 -17.59 6.21 17.56
C THR A 135 -16.97 5.27 16.52
N PRO A 136 -17.71 4.25 16.03
CA PRO A 136 -17.25 3.40 14.94
C PRO A 136 -16.87 4.17 13.69
N ALA A 137 -17.60 5.23 13.33
CA ALA A 137 -17.27 6.08 12.19
C ALA A 137 -15.94 6.83 12.37
N ALA A 138 -15.68 7.40 13.55
CA ALA A 138 -14.42 8.09 13.84
C ALA A 138 -13.23 7.12 13.82
N LEU A 139 -13.44 5.91 14.34
CA LEU A 139 -12.45 4.84 14.32
C LEU A 139 -12.13 4.39 12.89
N ALA A 140 -13.15 4.19 12.06
CA ALA A 140 -12.99 3.82 10.66
C ALA A 140 -12.21 4.88 9.87
N ALA A 141 -12.49 6.17 10.09
CA ALA A 141 -11.76 7.26 9.46
C ALA A 141 -10.27 7.27 9.83
N HIS A 142 -9.95 7.02 11.11
CA HIS A 142 -8.56 6.93 11.57
C HIS A 142 -7.84 5.71 10.97
N LEU A 143 -8.48 4.54 10.96
CA LEU A 143 -7.91 3.33 10.36
C LEU A 143 -7.64 3.51 8.87
N ARG A 144 -8.55 4.18 8.13
CA ARG A 144 -8.34 4.49 6.72
C ARG A 144 -7.09 5.35 6.51
N ALA A 145 -6.88 6.38 7.34
CA ALA A 145 -5.71 7.25 7.23
C ALA A 145 -4.39 6.52 7.54
N GLU A 146 -4.41 5.51 8.42
CA GLU A 146 -3.24 4.68 8.73
C GLU A 146 -2.98 3.61 7.64
N LEU A 147 -4.03 3.07 7.03
CA LEU A 147 -3.96 2.04 5.98
C LEU A 147 -3.65 2.60 4.60
N LEU A 148 -4.16 3.79 4.31
CA LEU A 148 -3.86 4.59 3.14
C LEU A 148 -3.32 5.93 3.65
N PRO A 149 -2.05 5.97 4.12
CA PRO A 149 -1.41 7.25 4.39
C PRO A 149 -1.56 8.05 3.09
N GLU A 150 -2.26 9.19 3.17
CA GLU A 150 -2.75 9.95 2.01
C GLU A 150 -1.77 9.82 0.86
N GLU A 151 -2.24 9.19 -0.24
CA GLU A 151 -1.50 9.25 -1.49
C GLU A 151 -1.18 10.71 -1.71
N ALA A 152 0.13 11.00 -1.81
CA ALA A 152 0.64 12.31 -2.16
C ALA A 152 -0.24 12.90 -3.26
N PRO A 153 -0.54 14.22 -3.22
CA PRO A 153 -1.58 14.88 -4.02
C PRO A 153 -1.64 14.29 -5.43
N ALA A 154 -2.82 13.99 -5.99
CA ALA A 154 -2.99 13.17 -7.21
C ALA A 154 -1.92 13.36 -8.31
N ALA A 155 -1.40 14.58 -8.51
CA ALA A 155 -0.23 14.88 -9.33
C ALA A 155 1.05 14.08 -8.94
N ALA A 156 1.43 14.04 -7.67
CA ALA A 156 2.55 13.25 -7.15
C ALA A 156 2.34 11.73 -7.27
N SER A 157 1.11 11.22 -7.13
CA SER A 157 0.80 9.81 -7.42
C SER A 157 0.96 9.50 -8.91
N VAL A 158 0.44 10.36 -9.79
CA VAL A 158 0.64 10.24 -11.25
C VAL A 158 2.12 10.33 -11.63
N LEU A 159 2.89 11.22 -11.01
CA LEU A 159 4.34 11.32 -11.24
C LEU A 159 5.09 10.07 -10.75
N THR A 160 4.66 9.47 -9.65
CA THR A 160 5.26 8.21 -9.15
C THR A 160 4.97 7.03 -10.09
N GLU A 161 3.76 6.96 -10.65
CA GLU A 161 3.41 5.98 -11.67
C GLU A 161 4.17 6.22 -12.99
N LEU A 162 4.41 7.48 -13.37
CA LEU A 162 5.28 7.82 -14.50
C LEU A 162 6.73 7.38 -14.26
N ASP A 163 7.30 7.61 -13.07
CA ASP A 163 8.64 7.12 -12.72
C ASP A 163 8.73 5.58 -12.77
N ARG A 164 7.65 4.90 -12.37
CA ARG A 164 7.55 3.44 -12.45
C ARG A 164 7.50 2.97 -13.91
N LEU A 165 6.73 3.65 -14.75
CA LEU A 165 6.66 3.38 -16.17
C LEU A 165 8.01 3.63 -16.85
N GLU A 166 8.72 4.70 -16.49
CA GLU A 166 10.06 5.01 -16.99
C GLU A 166 11.05 3.88 -16.68
N ARG A 167 11.10 3.41 -15.43
CA ARG A 167 11.98 2.27 -15.05
C ARG A 167 11.63 1.00 -15.82
N SER A 168 10.33 0.75 -16.04
CA SER A 168 9.85 -0.42 -16.79
C SER A 168 10.24 -0.34 -18.27
N PHE A 169 10.14 0.86 -18.87
CA PHE A 169 10.54 1.13 -20.24
C PHE A 169 12.07 1.10 -20.44
N ALA A 170 12.83 1.54 -19.44
CA ALA A 170 14.29 1.47 -19.45
C ALA A 170 14.82 0.02 -19.41
N ALA A 171 14.04 -0.91 -18.85
CA ALA A 171 14.37 -2.33 -18.79
C ALA A 171 14.04 -3.11 -20.08
N LEU A 172 13.27 -2.52 -21.01
CA LEU A 172 12.96 -3.15 -22.30
C LEU A 172 14.12 -3.02 -23.29
N ASP A 173 14.34 -4.08 -24.07
CA ASP A 173 15.34 -4.10 -25.14
C ASP A 173 14.99 -3.01 -26.19
N PRO A 174 15.94 -2.13 -26.56
CA PRO A 174 15.70 -1.07 -27.54
C PRO A 174 15.23 -1.56 -28.91
N ASP A 175 15.55 -2.81 -29.28
CA ASP A 175 15.14 -3.40 -30.57
C ASP A 175 13.82 -4.20 -30.50
N ASP A 176 13.17 -4.24 -29.32
CA ASP A 176 11.87 -4.87 -29.15
C ASP A 176 10.74 -3.99 -29.72
N GLY A 177 9.91 -4.57 -30.59
CA GLY A 177 8.76 -3.90 -31.20
C GLY A 177 7.76 -3.35 -30.17
N LEU A 178 7.70 -3.97 -28.98
CA LEU A 178 6.91 -3.50 -27.85
C LEU A 178 7.29 -2.08 -27.41
N ARG A 179 8.58 -1.72 -27.49
CA ARG A 179 9.05 -0.38 -27.11
C ARG A 179 8.54 0.70 -28.07
N ALA A 180 8.47 0.37 -29.36
CA ALA A 180 7.93 1.26 -30.39
C ALA A 180 6.40 1.43 -30.24
N GLU A 181 5.69 0.34 -29.93
CA GLU A 181 4.24 0.36 -29.71
C GLU A 181 3.84 1.18 -28.48
N VAL A 182 4.53 0.98 -27.35
CA VAL A 182 4.32 1.78 -26.13
C VAL A 182 4.58 3.27 -26.38
N ARG A 183 5.64 3.61 -27.14
CA ARG A 183 5.94 4.99 -27.52
C ARG A 183 4.80 5.62 -28.35
N ALA A 184 4.29 4.91 -29.36
CA ALA A 184 3.20 5.40 -30.19
C ALA A 184 1.91 5.63 -29.36
N ARG A 185 1.62 4.74 -28.40
CA ARG A 185 0.47 4.87 -27.50
C ARG A 185 0.58 6.09 -26.58
N LEU A 186 1.76 6.36 -26.02
CA LEU A 186 2.03 7.53 -25.18
C LEU A 186 1.91 8.83 -25.98
N GLN A 187 2.45 8.87 -27.20
CA GLN A 187 2.28 10.01 -28.10
C GLN A 187 0.80 10.26 -28.42
N GLY A 188 0.02 9.21 -28.67
CA GLY A 188 -1.42 9.33 -28.88
C GLY A 188 -2.18 9.88 -27.66
N LEU A 189 -1.77 9.51 -26.44
CA LEU A 189 -2.34 10.06 -25.20
C LEU A 189 -2.00 11.55 -25.02
N LEU A 190 -0.75 11.93 -25.25
CA LEU A 190 -0.32 13.34 -25.19
C LEU A 190 -1.06 14.20 -26.21
N SER A 191 -1.29 13.67 -27.42
CA SER A 191 -1.99 14.39 -28.50
C SER A 191 -3.48 14.60 -28.23
N ASN A 192 -4.07 13.83 -27.31
CA ASN A 192 -5.52 13.78 -27.07
C ASN A 192 -5.91 14.31 -25.68
N THR A 193 -4.95 14.88 -24.94
CA THR A 193 -5.22 15.54 -23.67
C THR A 193 -5.63 16.99 -23.96
N PRO A 194 -6.82 17.46 -23.53
CA PRO A 194 -7.20 18.85 -23.73
C PRO A 194 -6.22 19.73 -22.96
N GLU A 195 -5.59 20.68 -23.65
CA GLU A 195 -4.78 21.73 -23.01
C GLU A 195 -5.65 22.40 -21.94
N GLY A 196 -5.30 22.15 -20.68
CA GLY A 196 -6.00 22.70 -19.54
C GLY A 196 -5.69 24.19 -19.44
N THR A 197 -6.53 25.05 -20.01
CA THR A 197 -6.61 26.49 -19.71
C THR A 197 -5.24 27.17 -19.54
N GLU A 198 -4.41 27.18 -20.59
CA GLU A 198 -3.26 28.08 -20.71
C GLU A 198 -3.67 29.49 -21.21
N ASP A 199 -4.94 29.87 -21.06
CA ASP A 199 -5.46 31.18 -21.47
C ASP A 199 -5.20 32.31 -20.46
N ALA A 200 -4.57 32.02 -19.31
CA ALA A 200 -4.19 33.04 -18.35
C ALA A 200 -2.81 33.64 -18.64
N ASP A 201 -1.81 32.83 -19.04
CA ASP A 201 -0.41 33.30 -19.16
C ASP A 201 -0.11 33.87 -20.56
N ALA A 202 -0.68 33.30 -21.62
CA ALA A 202 -0.58 33.86 -22.98
C ALA A 202 -1.26 35.23 -23.10
N GLY A 203 -2.31 35.47 -22.31
CA GLY A 203 -3.01 36.75 -22.24
C GLY A 203 -2.23 37.84 -21.49
N VAL A 204 -1.47 37.47 -20.45
CA VAL A 204 -0.68 38.42 -19.64
C VAL A 204 0.56 38.86 -20.41
N ALA A 205 1.30 37.93 -21.03
CA ALA A 205 2.47 38.27 -21.84
C ALA A 205 2.11 39.18 -23.04
N THR A 206 1.02 38.85 -23.74
CA THR A 206 0.55 39.66 -24.89
C THR A 206 0.00 41.02 -24.46
N ARG A 207 -0.66 41.12 -23.29
CA ARG A 207 -1.16 42.40 -22.78
C ARG A 207 -0.04 43.28 -22.21
N LEU A 208 1.02 42.72 -21.62
CA LEU A 208 2.20 43.48 -21.18
C LEU A 208 2.93 44.15 -22.34
N GLU A 209 2.99 43.49 -23.50
CA GLU A 209 3.68 44.02 -24.69
C GLU A 209 2.87 45.12 -25.40
N SER A 210 1.55 45.12 -25.24
CA SER A 210 0.64 46.14 -25.80
C SER A 210 0.20 47.23 -24.80
N ALA A 211 0.47 47.06 -23.51
CA ALA A 211 0.03 47.98 -22.47
C ALA A 211 0.75 49.32 -22.59
N THR A 212 0.01 50.41 -22.44
CA THR A 212 0.59 51.74 -22.35
C THR A 212 1.26 51.95 -21.00
N THR A 213 2.25 52.84 -20.90
CA THR A 213 3.04 53.04 -19.67
C THR A 213 2.16 53.29 -18.44
N ASP A 214 1.04 53.99 -18.58
CA ASP A 214 0.11 54.25 -17.47
C ASP A 214 -0.63 52.98 -17.00
N GLU A 215 -0.95 52.05 -17.90
CA GLU A 215 -1.60 50.78 -17.57
C GLU A 215 -0.65 49.78 -16.89
N LEU A 216 0.65 49.86 -17.19
CA LEU A 216 1.68 49.07 -16.52
C LEU A 216 1.84 49.46 -15.04
N PHE A 217 1.68 50.74 -14.70
CA PHE A 217 1.77 51.20 -13.31
C PHE A 217 0.55 50.79 -12.48
N ASP A 218 -0.67 50.83 -13.03
CA ASP A 218 -1.89 50.37 -12.35
C ASP A 218 -1.87 48.86 -12.04
N PHE A 219 -1.24 48.05 -12.89
CA PHE A 219 -1.10 46.60 -12.64
C PHE A 219 -0.15 46.30 -11.47
N ILE A 220 0.98 47.01 -11.38
CA ILE A 220 1.92 46.84 -10.27
C ILE A 220 1.29 47.28 -8.94
N ASP A 221 0.48 48.34 -8.96
CA ASP A 221 -0.18 48.85 -7.75
C ASP A 221 -1.29 47.90 -7.24
N SER A 222 -1.99 47.24 -8.16
CA SER A 222 -3.03 46.25 -7.82
C SER A 222 -2.47 44.90 -7.35
N GLU A 223 -1.27 44.49 -7.78
CA GLU A 223 -0.60 43.28 -7.28
C GLU A 223 0.26 43.51 -6.01
N LEU A 224 0.85 44.71 -5.83
CA LEU A 224 1.72 44.99 -4.69
C LEU A 224 1.07 45.79 -3.55
N GLY A 225 -0.25 45.97 -3.58
CA GLY A 225 -1.05 46.30 -2.40
C GLY A 225 -0.52 47.45 -1.55
N MET A 226 -0.20 48.59 -2.16
CA MET A 226 0.10 49.84 -1.44
C MET A 226 -0.94 50.88 -1.84
N SER A 227 -1.95 51.07 -0.98
CA SER A 227 -2.83 52.25 -1.03
C SER A 227 -2.10 53.52 -0.63
#